data_AF-A0A090QJK5-F1
#
_entry.id   AF-A0A090QJK5-F1
#
_cell.length_a   1.000
_cell.length_b   1.000
_cell.length_c   1.000
_cell.angle_alpha   90.00
_cell.angle_beta   90.00
_cell.angle_gamma   90.00
#
_symmetry.space_group_name_H-M   'P 1'
#
loop_
_entity.id
_entity.type
_entity.pdbx_description
1 polymer ?
#
loop_
_entity_poly.entity_id
_entity_poly.type
_entity_poly.pdbx_seq_one_letter_code
_entity_poly.pdbx_strand_id
1 'polypeptide(L)'
;MEKRIGNAIRVIGAIVGICVVVHVVNVLTHGYLTHYGLVPRSYDHLIGILTHPFIHGSWGHLISNMMSFSVLAFLVSRSGLSRFFAIFALCWAGSSLGT
;
A
#
# COMPACT_ATOMS: atom_id res chain seq x y z
N MET A 1 23.44 10.47 -8.50
CA MET A 1 22.13 11.00 -8.06
C MET A 1 20.98 10.41 -8.87
N GLU A 2 21.10 10.33 -10.20
CA GLU A 2 20.08 9.82 -11.12
C GLU A 2 19.69 8.36 -10.87
N LYS A 3 20.66 7.45 -10.63
CA LYS A 3 20.38 6.04 -10.27
C LYS A 3 19.45 5.91 -9.05
N ARG A 4 19.58 6.81 -8.05
CA ARG A 4 18.71 6.79 -6.85
C ARG A 4 17.27 7.20 -7.18
N ILE A 5 17.09 8.18 -8.08
CA ILE A 5 15.78 8.61 -8.57
C ILE A 5 15.12 7.47 -9.35
N GLY A 6 15.84 6.87 -10.30
CA GLY A 6 15.32 5.76 -11.10
C GLY A 6 14.96 4.53 -10.27
N ASN A 7 15.67 4.26 -9.17
CA ASN A 7 15.31 3.19 -8.24
C ASN A 7 14.05 3.52 -7.44
N ALA A 8 13.91 4.76 -6.95
CA ALA A 8 12.73 5.20 -6.22
C ALA A 8 11.46 5.11 -7.09
N ILE A 9 11.53 5.64 -8.32
CA ILE A 9 10.40 5.58 -9.27
C ILE A 9 10.00 4.12 -9.55
N ARG A 10 10.98 3.23 -9.75
CA ARG A 10 10.71 1.80 -9.96
C ARG A 10 10.01 1.14 -8.76
N VAL A 11 10.47 1.41 -7.55
CA VAL A 11 9.87 0.85 -6.33
C VAL A 11 8.46 1.38 -6.10
N ILE A 12 8.27 2.70 -6.21
CA ILE A 12 6.95 3.34 -6.04
C ILE A 12 5.98 2.83 -7.10
N GLY A 13 6.41 2.81 -8.36
CA GLY A 13 5.63 2.29 -9.48
C GLY A 13 5.26 0.81 -9.32
N ALA A 14 6.17 -0.01 -8.77
CA ALA A 14 5.88 -1.41 -8.48
C ALA A 14 4.82 -1.57 -7.40
N ILE A 15 4.91 -0.83 -6.28
CA ILE A 15 3.91 -0.87 -5.20
C ILE A 15 2.54 -0.41 -5.73
N VAL A 16 2.51 0.71 -6.45
CA VAL A 16 1.30 1.22 -7.10
C VAL A 16 0.71 0.20 -8.08
N GLY A 17 1.55 -0.40 -8.93
CA GLY A 17 1.14 -1.42 -9.88
C GLY A 17 0.53 -2.65 -9.20
N ILE A 18 1.11 -3.10 -8.09
CA ILE A 18 0.56 -4.18 -7.27
C ILE A 18 -0.83 -3.80 -6.75
N CYS A 19 -1.01 -2.60 -6.18
CA CYS A 19 -2.32 -2.16 -5.69
C CYS A 19 -3.38 -2.10 -6.80
N VAL A 20 -3.00 -1.64 -8.00
CA VAL A 20 -3.90 -1.61 -9.17
C VAL A 20 -4.28 -3.02 -9.59
N VAL A 21 -3.30 -3.94 -9.72
CA VAL A 21 -3.56 -5.34 -10.09
C VAL A 21 -4.48 -6.00 -9.05
N VAL A 22 -4.19 -5.84 -7.76
CA VAL A 22 -5.02 -6.39 -6.68
C VAL A 22 -6.44 -5.83 -6.75
N HIS A 23 -6.61 -4.53 -7.00
CA HIS A 23 -7.95 -3.94 -7.10
C HIS A 23 -8.71 -4.42 -8.35
N VAL A 24 -8.03 -4.57 -9.49
CA VAL A 24 -8.64 -5.17 -10.70
C VAL A 24 -9.12 -6.59 -10.41
N VAL A 25 -8.30 -7.43 -9.79
CA VAL A 25 -8.71 -8.78 -9.40
C VAL A 25 -9.88 -8.72 -8.40
N ASN A 26 -9.89 -7.78 -7.45
CA ASN A 26 -11.00 -7.62 -6.52
C ASN A 26 -12.31 -7.30 -7.25
N VAL A 27 -12.27 -6.41 -8.24
CA VAL A 27 -13.44 -6.09 -9.07
C VAL A 27 -13.92 -7.31 -9.86
N LEU A 28 -13.00 -8.06 -10.48
CA LEU A 28 -13.33 -9.26 -11.26
C LEU A 28 -13.90 -10.40 -10.40
N THR A 29 -13.50 -10.45 -9.12
CA THR A 29 -13.98 -11.44 -8.14
C THR A 29 -15.18 -10.95 -7.33
N HIS A 30 -15.86 -9.88 -7.78
CA HIS A 30 -17.02 -9.30 -7.09
C HIS A 30 -16.76 -8.91 -5.63
N GLY A 31 -15.55 -8.46 -5.32
CA GLY A 31 -15.19 -7.97 -3.99
C GLY A 31 -14.63 -9.03 -3.04
N TYR A 32 -14.39 -10.27 -3.49
CA TYR A 32 -13.88 -11.35 -2.64
C TYR A 32 -12.59 -11.00 -1.90
N LEU A 33 -11.66 -10.27 -2.52
CA LEU A 33 -10.40 -9.89 -1.88
C LEU A 33 -10.60 -8.95 -0.68
N THR A 34 -11.75 -8.28 -0.57
CA THR A 34 -12.10 -7.43 0.57
C THR A 34 -12.15 -8.21 1.89
N HIS A 35 -12.39 -9.53 1.85
CA HIS A 35 -12.32 -10.38 3.05
C HIS A 35 -10.91 -10.44 3.67
N TYR A 36 -9.87 -10.19 2.88
CA TYR A 36 -8.50 -10.07 3.38
C TYR A 36 -8.17 -8.64 3.85
N GLY A 37 -9.16 -7.75 3.92
CA GLY A 37 -9.00 -6.42 4.50
C GLY A 37 -8.86 -6.45 6.02
N LEU A 38 -8.54 -5.31 6.61
CA LEU A 38 -8.48 -5.13 8.06
C LEU A 38 -9.89 -4.95 8.62
N VAL A 39 -10.31 -5.83 9.53
CA VAL A 39 -11.60 -5.76 10.21
C VAL A 39 -11.36 -5.62 11.72
N PRO A 40 -11.78 -4.50 12.35
CA PRO A 40 -11.60 -4.28 13.78
C PRO A 40 -12.19 -5.41 14.62
N ARG A 41 -11.47 -5.82 15.66
CA ARG A 41 -11.93 -6.78 16.69
C ARG A 41 -12.36 -8.15 16.15
N SER A 42 -11.78 -8.61 15.04
CA SER A 42 -12.03 -9.96 14.53
C SER A 42 -10.75 -10.78 14.40
N TYR A 43 -10.71 -11.92 15.07
CA TYR A 43 -9.61 -12.88 14.99
C TYR A 43 -9.54 -13.58 13.63
N ASP A 44 -10.66 -13.67 12.91
CA ASP A 44 -10.71 -14.31 11.59
C ASP A 44 -10.07 -13.45 10.48
N HIS A 45 -9.84 -12.16 10.76
CA HIS A 45 -9.25 -11.19 9.83
C HIS A 45 -7.81 -10.79 10.18
N LEU A 46 -7.09 -11.60 10.98
CA LEU A 46 -5.69 -11.32 11.34
C LEU A 46 -4.77 -11.21 10.11
N ILE A 47 -5.07 -11.94 9.04
CA ILE A 47 -4.32 -11.82 7.77
C ILE A 47 -4.40 -10.39 7.21
N GLY A 48 -5.48 -9.66 7.49
CA GLY A 48 -5.69 -8.27 7.14
C GLY A 48 -4.62 -7.32 7.68
N ILE A 49 -3.95 -7.65 8.78
CA ILE A 49 -2.79 -6.88 9.27
C ILE A 49 -1.73 -6.77 8.17
N LEU A 50 -1.52 -7.83 7.39
CA LEU A 50 -0.54 -7.85 6.30
C LEU A 50 -1.14 -7.40 4.97
N THR A 51 -2.39 -7.77 4.67
CA THR A 51 -2.92 -7.57 3.31
C THR A 51 -3.65 -6.24 3.11
N HIS A 52 -4.05 -5.54 4.18
CA HIS A 52 -4.84 -4.32 4.06
C HIS A 52 -4.22 -3.17 3.24
N PRO A 53 -2.89 -2.94 3.19
CA PRO A 53 -2.36 -1.82 2.42
C PRO A 53 -2.61 -1.96 0.91
N PHE A 54 -2.88 -3.17 0.44
CA PHE A 54 -3.09 -3.47 -0.99
C PHE A 54 -4.58 -3.53 -1.36
N ILE A 55 -5.48 -3.63 -0.39
CA ILE A 55 -6.91 -3.85 -0.61
C ILE A 55 -7.66 -2.51 -0.57
N HIS A 56 -8.40 -2.23 -1.62
CA HIS A 56 -9.11 -0.96 -1.79
C HIS A 56 -10.59 -1.21 -2.11
N GLY A 57 -11.48 -0.48 -1.43
CA GLY A 57 -12.93 -0.59 -1.60
C GLY A 57 -13.51 0.13 -2.82
N SER A 58 -12.79 1.06 -3.44
CA SER A 58 -13.24 1.76 -4.65
C SER A 58 -12.07 2.34 -5.46
N TRP A 59 -12.32 2.59 -6.75
CA TRP A 59 -11.35 3.27 -7.62
C TRP A 59 -10.97 4.66 -7.12
N GLY A 60 -11.94 5.43 -6.59
CA GLY A 60 -11.66 6.74 -6.01
C GLY A 60 -10.73 6.66 -4.79
N HIS A 61 -10.94 5.67 -3.93
CA HIS A 61 -10.07 5.41 -2.78
C HIS A 61 -8.65 5.00 -3.21
N LEU A 62 -8.53 4.14 -4.23
CA LEU A 62 -7.24 3.73 -4.79
C LEU A 62 -6.48 4.92 -5.40
N ILE A 63 -7.11 5.69 -6.27
CA ILE A 63 -6.46 6.81 -6.97
C ILE A 63 -5.99 7.90 -5.99
N SER A 64 -6.83 8.24 -5.00
CA SER A 64 -6.49 9.24 -3.98
C SER A 64 -5.28 8.82 -3.14
N ASN A 65 -5.22 7.54 -2.74
CA ASN A 65 -4.05 6.99 -2.04
C ASN A 65 -2.82 6.93 -2.93
N MET A 66 -2.96 6.46 -4.17
CA MET A 66 -1.84 6.37 -5.11
C MET A 66 -1.17 7.73 -5.31
N MET A 67 -1.95 8.80 -5.46
CA MET A 67 -1.42 10.15 -5.62
C MET A 67 -0.64 10.59 -4.37
N SER A 68 -1.27 10.51 -3.21
CA SER A 68 -0.69 10.95 -1.93
C SER A 68 0.54 10.12 -1.56
N PHE A 69 0.45 8.79 -1.71
CA PHE A 69 1.54 7.85 -1.51
C PHE A 69 2.71 8.15 -2.44
N SER A 70 2.48 8.31 -3.75
CA SER A 70 3.58 8.51 -4.70
C SER A 70 4.39 9.77 -4.40
N VAL A 71 3.71 10.86 -4.02
CA VAL A 71 4.35 12.12 -3.62
C VAL A 71 5.18 11.91 -2.35
N LEU A 72 4.58 11.38 -1.28
CA LEU A 72 5.27 11.21 0.00
C LEU A 72 6.40 10.18 -0.08
N ALA A 73 6.18 9.05 -0.75
CA ALA A 73 7.18 8.02 -0.98
C ALA A 73 8.38 8.57 -1.74
N PHE A 74 8.14 9.40 -2.77
CA PHE A 74 9.21 10.04 -3.51
C PHE A 74 10.02 10.99 -2.62
N LEU A 75 9.37 11.83 -1.81
CA LEU A 75 10.02 12.74 -0.87
C LEU A 75 10.85 11.99 0.17
N VAL A 76 10.30 10.94 0.78
CA VAL A 76 11.02 10.12 1.76
C VAL A 76 12.21 9.39 1.11
N SER A 77 12.04 8.88 -0.11
CA SER A 77 13.11 8.20 -0.85
C SER A 77 14.34 9.08 -1.11
N ARG A 78 14.20 10.43 -1.04
CA ARG A 78 15.32 11.37 -1.12
C ARG A 78 16.34 11.16 0.01
N SER A 79 15.85 10.69 1.16
CA SER A 79 16.70 10.32 2.30
C SER A 79 17.32 8.91 2.15
N GLY A 80 16.96 8.17 1.09
CA GLY A 80 17.45 6.82 0.78
C GLY A 80 16.36 5.75 0.86
N LEU A 81 16.49 4.68 0.05
CA LEU A 81 15.50 3.59 0.00
C LEU A 81 15.37 2.85 1.33
N SER A 82 16.46 2.67 2.09
CA SER A 82 16.38 2.04 3.41
C SER A 82 15.48 2.80 4.38
N ARG A 83 15.53 4.14 4.36
CA ARG A 83 14.64 4.99 5.17
C ARG A 83 13.20 4.94 4.66
N PHE A 84 13.00 4.90 3.34
CA PHE A 84 11.67 4.68 2.77
C PHE A 84 11.04 3.39 3.29
N PHE A 85 11.74 2.25 3.20
CA PHE A 85 11.21 0.98 3.69
C PHE A 85 10.98 0.97 5.21
N ALA A 86 11.85 1.60 5.99
CA ALA A 86 11.67 1.72 7.43
C ALA A 86 10.40 2.53 7.79
N ILE A 87 10.19 3.68 7.14
CA ILE A 87 9.00 4.51 7.37
C ILE A 87 7.74 3.79 6.86
N PHE A 88 7.81 3.16 5.69
CA PHE A 88 6.71 2.38 5.15
C PHE A 88 6.29 1.24 6.10
N ALA A 89 7.25 0.47 6.61
CA ALA A 89 6.99 -0.60 7.57
C ALA A 89 6.45 -0.06 8.91
N LEU A 90 6.97 1.07 9.38
CA LEU A 90 6.49 1.70 10.61
C LEU A 90 5.04 2.18 10.47
N CYS A 91 4.71 2.88 9.39
CA CYS A 91 3.34 3.33 9.11
C CYS A 91 2.38 2.16 8.98
N TRP A 92 2.79 1.10 8.28
CA TRP A 92 1.99 -0.12 8.13
C TRP A 92 1.75 -0.81 9.48
N ALA A 93 2.81 -1.04 10.28
CA ALA A 93 2.66 -1.62 11.60
C ALA A 93 1.77 -0.74 12.52
N GLY A 94 2.01 0.57 12.51
CA GLY A 94 1.25 1.54 13.30
C GLY A 94 -0.23 1.61 12.93
N SER A 95 -0.56 1.59 11.62
CA SER A 95 -1.96 1.60 11.17
C SER A 95 -2.72 0.34 11.56
N SER A 96 -2.02 -0.79 11.68
CA SER A 96 -2.61 -2.08 12.05
C SER A 96 -2.90 -2.22 13.55
N LEU A 97 -2.14 -1.51 14.40
CA LEU A 97 -2.33 -1.54 15.85
C LEU A 97 -3.50 -0.65 16.33
N GLY A 98 -3.95 0.28 15.47
CA GLY A 98 -5.00 1.25 15.78
C GLY A 98 -6.43 0.78 15.52
N THR A 99 -6.65 -0.48 15.11
CA THR A 99 -7.95 -1.06 14.71
C THR A 99 -8.32 -2.26 15.57
#